data_AF-A0A484GWS0-F1
#
_entry.id   AF-A0A484GWS0-F1
#
_cell.length_a   1.000
_cell.length_b   1.000
_cell.length_c   1.000
_cell.angle_alpha   90.00
_cell.angle_beta   90.00
_cell.angle_gamma   90.00
#
_symmetry.space_group_name_H-M   'P 1'
#
loop_
_entity.id
_entity.type
_entity.pdbx_description
1 polymer ?
#
loop_
_entity_poly.entity_id
_entity_poly.type
_entity_poly.pdbx_seq_one_letter_code
_entity_poly.pdbx_strand_id
1 'polypeptide(L)'
;MEYYSPETDLEEKAHLGVIHWVSLVLYCLAFVLGIPGNALVIWFTGFKWKKTVTTLWFLNLAIADFIFLLFLPLYISYVAMNFHWPFGIWLCKANSFIAQLNMFASVFFLTVISLDRYIYLIHPVLSHRYRTLRNSLIVIIVVWLLASLMGGPALFFRDTLEFNNHTLCYNNF
;
A
#
# COMPACT_ATOMS: atom_id res chain seq x y z
N MET A 1 34.38 25.10 5.00
CA MET A 1 34.37 24.73 3.57
C MET A 1 34.49 23.22 3.55
N GLU A 2 33.38 22.51 3.35
CA GLU A 2 33.43 21.07 3.13
C GLU A 2 34.19 20.79 1.85
N TYR A 3 35.23 19.96 1.95
CA TYR A 3 36.06 19.54 0.83
C TYR A 3 35.23 18.59 -0.03
N TYR A 4 34.71 19.11 -1.16
CA TYR A 4 34.00 18.33 -2.17
C TYR A 4 35.00 17.37 -2.84
N SER A 5 34.97 16.10 -2.43
CA SER A 5 35.80 15.05 -3.03
C SER A 5 35.03 14.33 -4.15
N PRO A 6 35.57 14.26 -5.38
CA PRO A 6 34.95 13.55 -6.49
C PRO A 6 34.70 12.05 -6.25
N GLU A 7 35.43 11.43 -5.32
CA GLU A 7 35.27 10.03 -4.94
C GLU A 7 33.94 9.80 -4.20
N THR A 8 33.57 10.73 -3.31
CA THR A 8 32.29 10.70 -2.57
C THR A 8 31.08 10.84 -3.50
N ASP A 9 31.13 11.69 -4.53
CA ASP A 9 30.04 11.80 -5.52
C ASP A 9 29.89 10.55 -6.39
N LEU A 10 31.00 9.88 -6.70
CA LEU A 10 30.98 8.67 -7.52
C LEU A 10 30.38 7.50 -6.73
N GLU A 11 30.77 7.36 -5.46
CA GLU A 11 30.16 6.42 -4.53
C GLU A 11 28.67 6.74 -4.35
N GLU A 12 28.29 8.00 -4.08
CA GLU A 12 26.89 8.39 -3.88
C GLU A 12 26.03 8.09 -5.12
N LYS A 13 26.52 8.41 -6.32
CA LYS A 13 25.83 8.08 -7.59
C LYS A 13 25.75 6.58 -7.84
N ALA A 14 26.80 5.83 -7.52
CA ALA A 14 26.80 4.37 -7.62
C ALA A 14 25.79 3.75 -6.64
N HIS A 15 25.76 4.22 -5.40
CA HIS A 15 24.80 3.82 -4.38
C HIS A 15 23.36 4.16 -4.78
N LEU A 16 23.10 5.38 -5.27
CA LEU A 16 21.79 5.76 -5.80
C LEU A 16 21.37 4.89 -6.97
N GLY A 17 22.28 4.61 -7.90
CA GLY A 17 22.04 3.74 -9.05
C GLY A 17 21.66 2.31 -8.62
N VAL A 18 22.42 1.73 -7.69
CA VAL A 18 22.14 0.38 -7.15
C VAL A 18 20.78 0.35 -6.45
N ILE A 19 20.48 1.33 -5.59
CA ILE A 19 19.18 1.42 -4.90
C ILE A 19 18.04 1.50 -5.92
N HIS A 20 18.19 2.33 -6.95
CA HIS A 20 17.21 2.50 -8.01
C HIS A 20 16.92 1.16 -8.71
N TRP A 21 17.95 0.47 -9.20
CA TRP A 21 17.78 -0.82 -9.89
C TRP A 21 17.17 -1.89 -9.00
N VAL A 22 17.62 -1.98 -7.74
CA VAL A 22 17.08 -2.93 -6.76
C VAL A 22 15.61 -2.66 -6.49
N SER A 23 15.23 -1.40 -6.23
CA SER A 23 13.84 -1.00 -6.02
C SER A 23 12.96 -1.35 -7.22
N LEU A 24 13.42 -1.06 -8.44
CA LEU A 24 12.67 -1.36 -9.67
C LEU A 24 12.41 -2.86 -9.82
N VAL A 25 13.43 -3.70 -9.60
CA VAL A 25 13.29 -5.16 -9.63
C VAL A 25 12.29 -5.64 -8.57
N LEU A 26 12.38 -5.13 -7.34
CA LEU A 26 11.47 -5.51 -6.26
C LEU A 26 10.01 -5.13 -6.57
N TYR A 27 9.76 -3.93 -7.09
CA TYR A 27 8.40 -3.52 -7.46
C TYR A 27 7.85 -4.30 -8.64
N CYS A 28 8.67 -4.61 -9.65
CA CYS A 28 8.28 -5.48 -10.75
C CYS A 28 7.90 -6.88 -10.25
N LEU A 29 8.71 -7.47 -9.37
CA LEU A 29 8.41 -8.77 -8.76
C LEU A 29 7.13 -8.70 -7.92
N ALA A 30 6.95 -7.66 -7.10
CA ALA A 30 5.74 -7.45 -6.32
C ALA A 30 4.50 -7.32 -7.20
N PHE A 31 4.59 -6.64 -8.33
CA PHE A 31 3.51 -6.54 -9.30
C PHE A 31 3.17 -7.90 -9.93
N VAL A 32 4.17 -8.57 -10.50
CA VAL A 32 3.97 -9.83 -11.25
C VAL A 32 3.50 -10.97 -10.35
N LEU A 33 4.00 -11.05 -9.11
CA LEU A 33 3.59 -12.08 -8.15
C LEU A 33 2.34 -11.67 -7.37
N GLY A 34 2.25 -10.40 -6.99
CA GLY A 34 1.20 -9.89 -6.12
C GLY A 34 -0.15 -9.77 -6.80
N ILE A 35 -0.21 -9.38 -8.08
CA ILE A 35 -1.48 -9.29 -8.81
C ILE A 35 -2.18 -10.66 -8.88
N PRO A 36 -1.55 -11.73 -9.42
CA PRO A 36 -2.19 -13.04 -9.43
C PRO A 36 -2.39 -13.59 -8.01
N GLY A 37 -1.45 -13.37 -7.09
CA GLY A 37 -1.58 -13.81 -5.70
C GLY A 37 -2.82 -13.23 -5.00
N ASN A 38 -2.97 -11.90 -5.01
CA ASN A 38 -4.11 -11.23 -4.40
C ASN A 38 -5.42 -11.48 -5.16
N ALA A 39 -5.39 -11.56 -6.50
CA ALA A 39 -6.56 -11.93 -7.28
C ALA A 39 -7.06 -13.34 -6.94
N LEU A 40 -6.16 -14.31 -6.74
CA LEU A 40 -6.51 -15.65 -6.28
C LEU A 40 -7.14 -15.61 -4.89
N VAL A 41 -6.57 -14.87 -3.93
CA VAL A 41 -7.15 -14.73 -2.59
C VAL A 41 -8.56 -14.14 -2.66
N ILE A 42 -8.77 -13.08 -3.46
CA ILE A 42 -10.09 -12.49 -3.72
C ILE A 42 -11.04 -13.53 -4.32
N TRP A 43 -10.59 -14.31 -5.31
CA TRP A 43 -11.40 -15.34 -5.93
C TRP A 43 -11.83 -16.44 -4.95
N PHE A 44 -10.88 -16.95 -4.15
CA PHE A 44 -11.16 -18.01 -3.18
C PHE A 44 -12.06 -17.52 -2.04
N THR A 45 -11.76 -16.39 -1.43
CA THR A 45 -12.57 -15.80 -0.33
C THR A 45 -13.89 -15.21 -0.82
N GLY A 46 -13.93 -14.79 -2.09
CA GLY A 46 -15.05 -14.19 -2.80
C GLY A 46 -16.11 -15.20 -3.25
N PHE A 47 -15.67 -16.28 -3.91
CA PHE A 47 -16.58 -17.15 -4.66
C PHE A 47 -16.53 -18.61 -4.21
N LYS A 48 -15.38 -19.10 -3.74
CA LYS A 48 -15.18 -20.54 -3.49
C LYS A 48 -15.37 -20.95 -2.04
N TRP A 49 -14.97 -20.11 -1.09
CA TRP A 49 -15.06 -20.41 0.33
C TRP A 49 -16.37 -19.95 0.95
N LYS A 50 -16.79 -20.62 2.03
CA LYS A 50 -17.95 -20.20 2.82
C LYS A 50 -17.70 -18.81 3.40
N LYS A 51 -18.68 -17.92 3.27
CA LYS A 51 -18.64 -16.57 3.82
C LYS A 51 -18.66 -16.61 5.34
N THR A 52 -17.48 -16.43 5.92
CA THR A 52 -17.26 -16.30 7.36
C THR A 52 -16.62 -14.95 7.67
N VAL A 53 -16.67 -14.53 8.93
CA VAL A 53 -16.01 -13.31 9.42
C VAL A 53 -14.53 -13.30 9.05
N THR A 54 -13.83 -14.42 9.24
CA THR A 54 -12.41 -14.55 8.91
C THR A 54 -12.15 -14.39 7.41
N THR A 55 -12.99 -14.95 6.54
CA THR A 55 -12.85 -14.75 5.09
C THR A 55 -13.09 -13.31 4.65
N LEU A 56 -13.88 -12.53 5.39
CA LEU A 56 -14.09 -11.11 5.09
C LEU A 56 -12.85 -10.27 5.41
N TRP A 57 -12.10 -10.60 6.47
CA TRP A 57 -10.84 -9.91 6.79
C TRP A 57 -9.81 -10.14 5.68
N PHE A 58 -9.60 -11.40 5.28
CA PHE A 58 -8.68 -11.74 4.19
C PHE A 58 -9.11 -11.13 2.86
N LEU A 59 -10.42 -11.08 2.59
CA LEU A 59 -10.94 -10.43 1.38
C LEU A 59 -10.62 -8.93 1.34
N ASN A 60 -10.85 -8.20 2.43
CA ASN A 60 -10.56 -6.76 2.45
C ASN A 60 -9.06 -6.46 2.40
N LEU A 61 -8.24 -7.27 3.07
CA LEU A 61 -6.79 -7.20 2.97
C LEU A 61 -6.33 -7.38 1.52
N ALA A 62 -6.80 -8.44 0.85
CA ALA A 62 -6.45 -8.71 -0.54
C ALA A 62 -6.97 -7.63 -1.51
N ILE A 63 -8.13 -7.03 -1.24
CA ILE A 63 -8.64 -5.88 -2.02
C ILE A 63 -7.71 -4.67 -1.87
N ALA A 64 -7.28 -4.35 -0.64
CA ALA A 64 -6.36 -3.24 -0.39
C ALA A 64 -5.01 -3.46 -1.12
N ASP A 65 -4.47 -4.67 -1.04
CA ASP A 65 -3.22 -5.04 -1.71
C ASP A 65 -3.37 -5.02 -3.23
N PHE A 66 -4.48 -5.53 -3.76
CA PHE A 66 -4.75 -5.52 -5.20
C PHE A 66 -4.84 -4.08 -5.73
N ILE A 67 -5.56 -3.19 -5.05
CA ILE A 67 -5.66 -1.78 -5.45
C ILE A 67 -4.27 -1.14 -5.44
N PHE A 68 -3.46 -1.35 -4.41
CA PHE A 68 -2.09 -0.82 -4.37
C PHE A 68 -1.23 -1.33 -5.54
N LEU A 69 -1.28 -2.62 -5.82
CA LEU A 69 -0.53 -3.23 -6.91
C LEU A 69 -0.98 -2.72 -8.29
N LEU A 70 -2.24 -2.34 -8.47
CA LEU A 70 -2.70 -1.70 -9.71
C LEU A 70 -2.09 -0.31 -9.94
N PHE A 71 -1.76 0.42 -8.88
CA PHE A 71 -1.14 1.75 -8.96
C PHE A 71 0.40 1.67 -8.98
N LEU A 72 0.98 0.53 -8.56
CA LEU A 72 2.42 0.30 -8.54
C LEU A 72 3.13 0.55 -9.89
N PRO A 73 2.57 0.22 -11.08
CA PRO A 73 3.17 0.56 -12.37
C PRO A 73 3.40 2.05 -12.59
N LEU A 74 2.56 2.93 -12.02
CA LEU A 74 2.77 4.37 -12.09
C LEU A 74 4.03 4.75 -11.32
N TYR A 75 4.24 4.18 -10.14
CA TYR A 75 5.46 4.38 -9.37
C TYR A 75 6.70 3.80 -10.07
N ILE A 76 6.59 2.62 -10.67
CA ILE A 76 7.67 2.02 -11.47
C ILE A 76 8.06 2.93 -12.64
N SER A 77 7.06 3.46 -13.36
CA SER A 77 7.32 4.38 -14.48
C SER A 77 7.94 5.71 -14.03
N TYR A 78 7.53 6.25 -12.88
CA TYR A 78 8.14 7.43 -12.28
C TYR A 78 9.62 7.21 -11.99
N VAL A 79 9.96 6.08 -11.38
CA VAL A 79 11.34 5.69 -11.09
C VAL A 79 12.13 5.49 -12.39
N ALA A 80 11.58 4.71 -13.34
CA ALA A 80 12.22 4.43 -14.63
C ALA A 80 12.46 5.69 -15.51
N MET A 81 11.63 6.72 -15.38
CA MET A 81 11.78 8.00 -16.10
C MET A 81 12.67 9.01 -15.34
N ASN A 82 13.56 8.55 -14.46
CA ASN A 82 14.42 9.41 -13.63
C ASN A 82 13.62 10.42 -12.79
N PHE A 83 12.61 9.94 -12.08
CA PHE A 83 11.74 10.75 -11.22
C PHE A 83 10.89 11.79 -11.99
N HIS A 84 10.57 11.53 -13.26
CA HIS A 84 9.60 12.32 -14.02
C HIS A 84 8.18 11.78 -13.86
N TRP A 85 7.22 12.64 -13.50
CA TRP A 85 5.81 12.31 -13.27
C TRP A 85 4.89 12.95 -14.32
N PRO A 86 4.64 12.28 -15.47
CA PRO A 86 3.81 12.83 -16.55
C PRO A 86 2.30 12.67 -16.33
N PHE A 87 1.87 11.95 -15.28
CA PHE A 87 0.47 11.56 -15.07
C PHE A 87 -0.40 12.66 -14.42
N GLY A 88 0.20 13.81 -14.11
CA GLY A 88 -0.48 14.94 -13.49
C GLY A 88 -0.71 14.81 -11.97
N ILE A 89 -1.18 15.90 -11.38
CA ILE A 89 -1.34 16.09 -9.93
C ILE A 89 -2.26 15.07 -9.27
N TRP A 90 -3.38 14.73 -9.93
CA TRP A 90 -4.39 13.82 -9.39
C TRP A 90 -3.82 12.43 -9.13
N LEU A 91 -3.06 11.90 -10.10
CA LEU A 91 -2.43 10.58 -9.99
C LEU A 91 -1.25 10.59 -9.00
N CYS A 92 -0.50 11.69 -8.87
CA CYS A 92 0.57 11.84 -7.86
C CYS A 92 0.00 11.75 -6.43
N LYS A 93 -1.09 12.50 -6.17
CA LYS A 93 -1.84 12.45 -4.91
C LYS A 93 -2.46 11.08 -4.67
N ALA A 94 -3.14 10.51 -5.67
CA ALA A 94 -3.80 9.21 -5.56
C ALA A 94 -2.81 8.07 -5.32
N ASN A 95 -1.70 8.00 -6.06
CA ASN A 95 -0.68 6.98 -5.89
C ASN A 95 -0.09 7.00 -4.46
N SER A 96 0.23 8.19 -3.96
CA SER A 96 0.77 8.36 -2.61
C SER A 96 -0.26 8.00 -1.54
N PHE A 97 -1.51 8.43 -1.73
CA PHE A 97 -2.60 8.11 -0.81
C PHE A 97 -2.89 6.61 -0.77
N ILE A 98 -2.95 5.94 -1.92
CA ILE A 98 -3.21 4.50 -2.01
C ILE A 98 -2.10 3.69 -1.35
N ALA A 99 -0.83 4.10 -1.51
CA ALA A 99 0.28 3.47 -0.82
C ALA A 99 0.14 3.55 0.71
N GLN A 100 -0.18 4.74 1.24
CA GLN A 100 -0.38 4.92 2.68
C GLN A 100 -1.64 4.20 3.19
N LEU A 101 -2.73 4.27 2.41
CA LEU A 101 -3.98 3.59 2.71
C LEU A 101 -3.77 2.08 2.81
N ASN A 102 -3.06 1.48 1.85
CA ASN A 102 -2.70 0.07 1.88
C ASN A 102 -1.87 -0.28 3.11
N MET A 103 -0.81 0.49 3.40
CA MET A 103 0.04 0.25 4.57
C MET A 103 -0.77 0.20 5.87
N PHE A 104 -1.62 1.21 6.11
CA PHE A 104 -2.45 1.26 7.32
C PHE A 104 -3.56 0.20 7.32
N ALA A 105 -4.24 -0.01 6.19
CA ALA A 105 -5.29 -1.02 6.07
C ALA A 105 -4.73 -2.41 6.36
N SER A 106 -3.57 -2.76 5.80
CA SER A 106 -2.95 -4.07 5.97
C SER A 106 -2.55 -4.32 7.43
N VAL A 107 -1.94 -3.33 8.10
CA VAL A 107 -1.61 -3.43 9.53
C VAL A 107 -2.87 -3.61 10.39
N PHE A 108 -3.93 -2.83 10.14
CA PHE A 108 -5.17 -2.93 10.90
C PHE A 108 -5.90 -4.25 10.65
N PHE A 109 -6.00 -4.71 9.40
CA PHE A 109 -6.62 -6.00 9.11
C PHE A 109 -5.83 -7.17 9.71
N LEU A 110 -4.50 -7.16 9.64
CA LEU A 110 -3.67 -8.19 10.30
C LEU A 110 -3.85 -8.18 11.82
N THR A 111 -3.98 -7.00 12.42
CA THR A 111 -4.28 -6.85 13.85
C THR A 111 -5.65 -7.45 14.18
N VAL A 112 -6.69 -7.12 13.41
CA VAL A 112 -8.03 -7.68 13.59
C VAL A 112 -8.05 -9.20 13.41
N ILE A 113 -7.34 -9.73 12.41
CA ILE A 113 -7.21 -11.19 12.19
C ILE A 113 -6.54 -11.85 13.40
N SER A 114 -5.48 -11.25 13.93
CA SER A 114 -4.75 -11.78 15.08
C SER A 114 -5.61 -11.79 16.34
N LEU A 115 -6.35 -10.69 16.58
CA LEU A 115 -7.30 -10.58 17.68
C LEU A 115 -8.47 -11.56 17.54
N ASP A 116 -9.03 -11.72 16.33
CA ASP A 116 -10.10 -12.69 16.05
C ASP A 116 -9.65 -14.11 16.36
N ARG A 117 -8.44 -14.50 15.94
CA ARG A 117 -7.85 -15.80 16.26
C ARG A 117 -7.62 -15.97 17.76
N TYR A 118 -7.10 -14.95 18.43
CA TYR A 118 -6.89 -14.98 19.88
C TYR A 118 -8.22 -15.19 20.64
N ILE A 119 -9.25 -14.41 20.32
CA ILE A 119 -10.58 -14.52 20.95
C ILE A 119 -11.21 -15.88 20.66
N TYR A 120 -11.07 -16.39 19.44
CA TYR A 120 -11.58 -17.71 19.07
C TYR A 120 -10.95 -18.84 19.90
N LEU A 121 -9.63 -18.77 20.15
CA LEU A 121 -8.91 -19.80 20.90
C LEU A 121 -9.11 -19.72 22.41
N ILE A 122 -9.12 -18.51 22.98
CA ILE A 122 -9.12 -18.32 24.45
C ILE A 122 -10.55 -18.10 25.01
N HIS A 123 -11.45 -17.51 24.21
CA HIS A 123 -12.78 -17.11 24.66
C HIS A 123 -13.90 -17.57 23.71
N PRO A 124 -14.17 -18.89 23.62
CA PRO A 124 -15.10 -19.45 22.64
C PRO A 124 -16.55 -18.94 22.79
N VAL A 125 -17.01 -18.67 24.02
CA VAL A 125 -18.36 -18.13 24.30
C VAL A 125 -18.50 -16.69 23.77
N LEU A 126 -17.47 -15.85 23.92
CA LEU A 126 -17.44 -14.51 23.35
C LEU A 126 -17.34 -14.56 21.82
N SER A 127 -16.51 -15.46 21.28
CA SER A 127 -16.38 -15.65 19.83
C SER A 127 -17.74 -15.97 19.18
N HIS A 128 -18.51 -16.90 19.76
CA HIS A 128 -19.83 -17.23 19.22
C HIS A 128 -20.82 -16.04 19.26
N ARG A 129 -20.74 -15.20 20.29
CA ARG A 129 -21.65 -14.05 20.46
C ARG A 129 -21.30 -12.85 19.59
N TYR A 130 -20.01 -12.53 19.43
CA TYR A 130 -19.57 -11.30 18.76
C TYR A 130 -19.23 -11.49 17.28
N ARG A 131 -18.92 -12.72 16.84
CA ARG A 131 -18.51 -13.05 15.46
C ARG A 131 -19.70 -13.13 14.50
N THR A 132 -20.49 -12.06 14.44
CA THR A 132 -21.61 -11.89 13.51
C THR A 132 -21.16 -11.08 12.30
N LEU A 133 -21.75 -11.35 11.13
CA LEU A 133 -21.44 -10.61 9.89
C LEU A 133 -21.66 -9.11 10.04
N ARG A 134 -22.72 -8.70 10.75
CA ARG A 134 -23.04 -7.28 10.99
C ARG A 134 -21.92 -6.57 11.77
N ASN A 135 -21.43 -7.18 12.85
CA ASN A 135 -20.34 -6.59 13.64
C ASN A 135 -19.05 -6.52 12.83
N SER A 136 -18.77 -7.54 12.01
CA SER A 136 -17.59 -7.55 11.14
C SER A 136 -17.64 -6.44 10.11
N LEU A 137 -18.80 -6.17 9.50
CA LEU A 137 -18.97 -5.06 8.56
C LEU A 137 -18.72 -3.70 9.22
N ILE A 138 -19.18 -3.50 10.47
CA ILE A 138 -18.90 -2.27 11.23
C ILE A 138 -17.40 -2.10 11.43
N VAL A 139 -16.70 -3.15 11.85
CA VAL A 139 -15.24 -3.11 12.05
C VAL A 139 -14.49 -2.86 10.74
N ILE A 140 -14.92 -3.46 9.62
CA ILE A 140 -14.35 -3.18 8.28
C ILE A 140 -14.47 -1.69 7.97
N ILE A 141 -15.65 -1.10 8.14
CA ILE A 141 -15.88 0.34 7.89
C ILE A 141 -14.96 1.18 8.79
N VAL A 142 -14.88 0.86 10.07
CA VAL A 142 -13.99 1.57 11.02
C VAL A 142 -12.53 1.49 10.59
N VAL A 143 -12.05 0.30 10.21
CA VAL A 143 -10.67 0.09 9.74
C VAL A 143 -10.39 0.94 8.50
N TRP A 144 -11.28 0.94 7.51
CA TRP A 144 -11.11 1.76 6.30
C TRP A 144 -11.13 3.26 6.60
N LEU A 145 -11.99 3.71 7.50
CA LEU A 145 -12.03 5.12 7.91
C LEU A 145 -10.76 5.53 8.64
N LEU A 146 -10.26 4.71 9.58
CA LEU A 146 -9.02 4.98 10.30
C LEU A 146 -7.81 4.98 9.34
N ALA A 147 -7.73 4.01 8.43
CA ALA A 147 -6.68 3.96 7.42
C ALA A 147 -6.72 5.19 6.50
N SER A 148 -7.92 5.61 6.09
CA SER A 148 -8.10 6.81 5.26
C SER A 148 -7.75 8.09 5.99
N LEU A 149 -8.11 8.20 7.28
CA LEU A 149 -7.79 9.35 8.11
C LEU A 149 -6.27 9.49 8.29
N MET A 150 -5.57 8.39 8.55
CA MET A 150 -4.12 8.37 8.71
C MET A 150 -3.36 8.54 7.38
N GLY A 151 -3.91 8.02 6.27
CA GLY A 151 -3.36 8.23 4.92
C GLY A 151 -3.70 9.59 4.32
N GLY A 152 -4.74 10.27 4.83
CA GLY A 152 -5.28 11.53 4.32
C GLY A 152 -4.29 12.68 4.20
N PRO A 153 -3.32 12.89 5.13
CA PRO A 153 -2.28 13.91 4.97
C PRO A 153 -1.52 13.80 3.65
N ALA A 154 -1.34 12.59 3.11
CA ALA A 154 -0.68 12.39 1.82
C ALA A 154 -1.45 13.03 0.64
N LEU A 155 -2.77 13.21 0.73
CA LEU A 155 -3.55 13.92 -0.30
C LEU A 155 -3.36 15.43 -0.25
N PHE A 156 -3.11 15.98 0.95
CA PHE A 156 -2.96 17.41 1.16
C PHE A 156 -1.53 17.88 0.88
N PHE A 157 -0.54 17.17 1.40
CA PHE A 157 0.86 17.58 1.28
C PHE A 157 1.51 17.18 -0.05
N ARG A 158 0.96 16.23 -0.81
CA ARG A 158 1.55 15.85 -2.11
C ARG A 158 1.21 16.86 -3.19
N ASP A 159 2.21 17.37 -3.87
CA ASP A 159 2.05 18.29 -4.98
C ASP A 159 3.00 17.95 -6.14
N THR A 160 2.79 18.58 -7.29
CA THR A 160 3.64 18.43 -8.47
C THR A 160 4.36 19.74 -8.78
N LEU A 161 5.68 19.70 -8.85
CA LEU A 161 6.50 20.84 -9.31
C LEU A 161 7.02 20.57 -10.71
N GLU A 162 6.91 21.55 -11.60
CA GLU A 162 7.59 21.54 -12.89
C GLU A 162 8.93 22.25 -12.76
N PHE A 163 10.01 21.55 -13.06
CA PHE A 163 11.37 22.09 -13.06
C PHE A 163 12.11 21.61 -14.32
N ASN A 164 12.59 22.54 -15.15
CA ASN A 164 13.33 22.24 -16.39
C ASN A 164 12.65 21.19 -17.29
N ASN A 165 11.35 21.35 -17.56
CA ASN A 165 10.53 20.42 -18.36
C ASN A 165 10.40 19.01 -17.74
N HIS A 166 10.76 18.84 -16.46
CA HIS A 166 10.50 17.65 -15.66
C HIS A 166 9.48 17.94 -14.56
N THR A 167 8.44 17.10 -14.47
CA THR A 167 7.45 17.19 -13.40
C THR A 167 7.84 16.24 -12.27
N LEU A 168 8.01 16.76 -11.05
CA LEU A 168 8.37 16.01 -9.84
C LEU A 168 7.15 15.89 -8.93
N CYS A 169 6.87 14.69 -8.41
CA CYS A 169 5.85 14.47 -7.39
C CYS A 169 6.51 14.55 -6.00
N TYR A 170 6.34 15.67 -5.30
CA TYR A 170 7.05 15.98 -4.05
C TYR A 170 6.07 16.27 -2.90
N ASN A 171 6.60 16.38 -1.68
CA ASN A 171 5.81 16.83 -0.52
C ASN A 171 6.01 18.34 -0.34
N ASN A 172 4.91 19.10 -0.42
CA ASN A 172 4.84 20.53 -0.20
C ASN A 172 4.60 20.79 1.31
N PHE A 173 5.68 20.93 2.08
CA PHE A 173 5.66 21.31 3.50
C PHE A 173 5.93 22.80 3.68
#